data_AF-A0A086LQQ2-F1
#
_entry.id   AF-A0A086LQQ2-F1
#
_cell.length_a   1.000
_cell.length_b   1.000
_cell.length_c   1.000
_cell.angle_alpha   90.00
_cell.angle_beta   90.00
_cell.angle_gamma   90.00
#
_symmetry.space_group_name_H-M   'P 1'
#
loop_
_entity.id
_entity.type
_entity.pdbx_description
1 polymer ?
#
loop_
_entity_poly.entity_id
_entity_poly.type
_entity_poly.pdbx_seq_one_letter_code
_entity_poly.pdbx_strand_id
1 'polypeptide(L)'
;AQIRRIVFQFISEPSTIILAVTAANTDIANSDSLKIAREVDPEGLRTVGVVTKVDTLEEGADCSEVLRNRVIPLKRGYVGVVCRGQRQAAEMSIRDGLKEEESFFRSHPAYRAIASKQGIPFLAKMLNQILMKHIREALPELRSRISRLLQKTEAELATYGDPLLEAKANPGALLLHFFSRFARNFQ
;
A
#
# COMPACT_ATOMS: atom_id res chain seq x y z
N ALA A 1 3.28 8.57 -20.34
CA ALA A 1 3.60 7.11 -20.29
C ALA A 1 4.47 6.71 -19.09
N GLN A 2 5.55 7.45 -18.78
CA GLN A 2 6.51 7.07 -17.72
C GLN A 2 5.92 7.04 -16.31
N ILE A 3 5.10 8.02 -15.93
CA ILE A 3 4.43 8.06 -14.61
C ILE A 3 3.53 6.84 -14.42
N ARG A 4 2.73 6.50 -15.43
CA ARG A 4 1.86 5.32 -15.41
C ARG A 4 2.69 4.05 -15.18
N ARG A 5 3.79 3.86 -15.91
CA ARG A 5 4.68 2.70 -15.73
C ARG A 5 5.20 2.58 -14.28
N ILE A 6 5.62 3.71 -13.69
CA ILE A 6 6.09 3.74 -12.29
C ILE A 6 4.96 3.34 -11.34
N VAL A 7 3.77 3.90 -11.50
CA VAL A 7 2.61 3.56 -10.68
C VAL A 7 2.30 2.07 -10.77
N PHE A 8 2.21 1.52 -11.99
CA PHE A 8 1.95 0.09 -12.24
C PHE A 8 2.99 -0.82 -11.57
N GLN A 9 4.25 -0.41 -11.50
CA GLN A 9 5.28 -1.19 -10.80
C GLN A 9 4.94 -1.42 -9.31
N PHE A 10 4.30 -0.45 -8.65
CA PHE A 10 3.91 -0.57 -7.25
C PHE A 10 2.53 -1.21 -7.07
N ILE A 11 1.53 -0.79 -7.85
CA ILE A 11 0.15 -1.25 -7.66
C ILE A 11 -0.12 -2.66 -8.19
N SER A 12 0.76 -3.20 -9.04
CA SER A 12 0.63 -4.58 -9.56
C SER A 12 0.87 -5.64 -8.50
N GLU A 13 1.62 -5.31 -7.44
CA GLU A 13 1.84 -6.24 -6.33
C GLU A 13 0.51 -6.44 -5.55
N PRO A 14 0.01 -7.68 -5.40
CA PRO A 14 -1.24 -7.96 -4.70
C PRO A 14 -1.23 -7.52 -3.23
N SER A 15 -0.04 -7.45 -2.61
CA SER A 15 0.14 -6.98 -1.22
C SER A 15 0.08 -5.45 -1.08
N THR A 16 -0.13 -4.70 -2.17
CA THR A 16 -0.18 -3.24 -2.10
C THR A 16 -1.61 -2.76 -1.93
N ILE A 17 -1.85 -1.94 -0.90
CA ILE A 17 -3.12 -1.23 -0.69
C ILE A 17 -3.13 0.01 -1.58
N ILE A 18 -4.20 0.19 -2.35
CA ILE A 18 -4.33 1.31 -3.28
C ILE A 18 -5.21 2.38 -2.64
N LEU A 19 -4.69 3.61 -2.55
CA LEU A 19 -5.46 4.78 -2.12
C LEU A 19 -5.81 5.62 -3.35
N ALA A 20 -7.03 5.45 -3.86
CA ALA A 20 -7.51 6.15 -5.05
C ALA A 20 -8.13 7.50 -4.66
N VAL A 21 -7.34 8.57 -4.77
CA VAL A 21 -7.79 9.94 -4.48
C VAL A 21 -8.47 10.53 -5.71
N THR A 22 -9.66 11.08 -5.52
CA THR A 22 -10.44 11.79 -6.55
C THR A 22 -11.03 13.06 -5.96
N ALA A 23 -11.10 14.14 -6.73
CA ALA A 23 -11.75 15.37 -6.27
C ALA A 23 -13.27 15.27 -6.48
N ALA A 24 -14.06 15.81 -5.55
CA ALA A 24 -15.51 15.73 -5.60
C ALA A 24 -16.10 16.50 -6.79
N ASN A 25 -15.42 17.57 -7.22
CA ASN A 25 -15.81 18.39 -8.37
C ASN A 25 -15.59 17.71 -9.73
N THR A 26 -14.88 16.58 -9.75
CA THR A 26 -14.70 15.77 -10.96
C THR A 26 -15.61 14.56 -10.92
N ASP A 27 -16.20 14.21 -12.06
CA ASP A 27 -16.99 12.98 -12.16
C ASP A 27 -16.11 11.76 -11.86
N ILE A 28 -16.47 11.05 -10.80
CA ILE A 28 -15.76 9.89 -10.29
C ILE A 28 -15.76 8.72 -11.28
N ALA A 29 -16.78 8.59 -12.12
CA ALA A 29 -16.77 7.60 -13.20
C ALA A 29 -15.63 7.85 -14.19
N ASN A 30 -15.19 9.10 -14.30
CA ASN A 30 -14.12 9.51 -15.18
C ASN A 30 -12.74 9.59 -14.51
N SER A 31 -12.65 9.33 -13.21
CA SER A 31 -11.41 9.40 -12.45
C SER A 31 -10.33 8.44 -12.94
N ASP A 32 -9.18 8.98 -13.32
CA ASP A 32 -8.02 8.19 -13.75
C ASP A 32 -7.47 7.30 -12.64
N SER A 33 -7.54 7.75 -11.38
CA SER A 33 -7.03 6.97 -10.24
C SER A 33 -7.85 5.69 -10.02
N LEU A 34 -9.17 5.76 -10.20
CA LEU A 34 -10.05 4.59 -10.12
C LEU A 34 -9.96 3.69 -11.35
N LYS A 35 -9.78 4.26 -12.55
CA LYS A 35 -9.55 3.47 -13.77
C LYS A 35 -8.28 2.64 -13.66
N ILE A 36 -7.17 3.26 -13.23
CA ILE A 36 -5.89 2.59 -13.02
C ILE A 36 -5.99 1.53 -11.91
N ALA A 37 -6.69 1.84 -10.80
CA ALA A 37 -6.88 0.87 -9.73
C ALA A 37 -7.67 -0.36 -10.20
N ARG A 38 -8.73 -0.18 -10.99
CA ARG A 38 -9.54 -1.29 -11.53
C ARG A 38 -8.79 -2.20 -12.49
N GLU A 39 -7.78 -1.70 -13.20
CA GLU A 39 -6.96 -2.54 -14.08
C GLU A 39 -6.17 -3.61 -13.30
N VAL A 40 -5.84 -3.35 -12.03
CA VAL A 40 -5.06 -4.26 -11.16
C VAL A 40 -5.85 -4.82 -9.96
N ASP A 41 -7.04 -4.28 -9.69
CA ASP A 41 -7.97 -4.69 -8.63
C ASP A 41 -9.43 -4.56 -9.12
N PRO A 42 -9.90 -5.42 -10.06
CA PRO A 42 -11.25 -5.31 -10.63
C PRO A 42 -12.37 -5.46 -9.59
N GLU A 43 -12.13 -6.25 -8.55
CA GLU A 43 -13.08 -6.50 -7.46
C GLU A 43 -13.07 -5.41 -6.37
N GLY A 44 -12.09 -4.50 -6.40
CA GLY A 44 -11.95 -3.43 -5.41
C GLY A 44 -11.68 -3.94 -3.99
N LEU A 45 -10.96 -5.06 -3.84
CA LEU A 45 -10.68 -5.72 -2.56
C LEU A 45 -9.62 -4.97 -1.74
N ARG A 46 -8.66 -4.34 -2.40
CA ARG A 46 -7.50 -3.66 -1.79
C ARG A 46 -7.44 -2.16 -2.10
N THR A 47 -8.47 -1.65 -2.77
CA THR A 47 -8.63 -0.24 -3.11
C THR A 47 -9.51 0.49 -2.09
N VAL A 48 -9.04 1.63 -1.60
CA VAL A 48 -9.78 2.58 -0.77
C VAL A 48 -10.02 3.85 -1.59
N GLY A 49 -11.28 4.27 -1.72
CA GLY A 49 -11.63 5.51 -2.38
C GLY A 49 -11.53 6.69 -1.43
N VAL A 50 -10.83 7.76 -1.83
CA VAL A 50 -10.79 9.01 -1.07
C VAL A 50 -11.33 10.13 -1.94
N VAL A 51 -12.34 10.82 -1.44
CA VAL A 51 -12.95 11.97 -2.11
C VAL A 51 -12.49 13.24 -1.42
N THR A 52 -11.72 14.08 -2.09
CA THR A 52 -11.26 15.37 -1.57
C THR A 52 -12.08 16.53 -2.15
N LYS A 53 -11.91 17.75 -1.62
CA LYS A 53 -12.59 18.96 -2.10
C LYS A 53 -14.12 18.84 -2.08
N VAL A 54 -14.66 18.12 -1.10
CA VAL A 54 -16.12 17.95 -0.93
C VAL A 54 -16.82 19.25 -0.51
N ASP A 55 -16.03 20.21 -0.02
CA ASP A 55 -16.40 21.57 0.38
C ASP A 55 -16.51 22.54 -0.81
N THR A 56 -15.91 22.22 -1.95
CA THR A 56 -15.90 23.11 -3.12
C THR A 56 -16.99 22.79 -4.14
N LEU A 57 -18.00 22.00 -3.75
CA LEU A 57 -19.14 21.69 -4.60
C LEU A 57 -20.11 22.87 -4.65
N GLU A 58 -20.72 23.08 -5.82
CA GLU A 58 -21.75 24.11 -6.00
C GLU A 58 -23.00 23.80 -5.17
N GLU A 59 -23.75 24.84 -4.80
CA GLU A 59 -25.00 24.69 -4.05
C GLU A 59 -25.99 23.81 -4.85
N GLY A 60 -26.44 22.71 -4.21
CA GLY A 60 -27.32 21.72 -4.83
C GLY A 60 -26.62 20.51 -5.44
N ALA A 61 -25.28 20.52 -5.54
CA ALA A 61 -24.49 19.34 -5.89
C ALA A 61 -23.92 18.67 -4.63
N ASP A 62 -24.04 17.34 -4.55
CA ASP A 62 -23.40 16.54 -3.50
C ASP A 62 -22.78 15.26 -4.06
N CYS A 63 -21.80 14.72 -3.33
CA CYS A 63 -21.15 13.44 -3.66
C CYS A 63 -21.63 12.30 -2.76
N SER A 64 -22.83 12.43 -2.17
CA SER A 64 -23.28 11.55 -1.10
C SER A 64 -23.52 10.11 -1.59
N GLU A 65 -23.95 9.93 -2.85
CA GLU A 65 -24.11 8.61 -3.46
C GLU A 65 -22.77 7.90 -3.69
N VAL A 66 -21.71 8.64 -3.97
CA VAL A 66 -20.34 8.09 -4.04
C VAL A 66 -19.90 7.66 -2.65
N LEU A 67 -20.04 8.53 -1.66
CA LEU A 67 -19.63 8.23 -0.28
C LEU A 67 -20.42 7.07 0.34
N ARG A 68 -21.66 6.83 -0.14
CA ARG A 68 -22.46 5.65 0.18
C ARG A 68 -22.12 4.40 -0.65
N ASN A 69 -21.08 4.46 -1.49
CA ASN A 69 -20.57 3.36 -2.29
C ASN A 69 -21.57 2.86 -3.37
N ARG A 70 -22.41 3.75 -3.92
CA ARG A 70 -23.48 3.39 -4.88
C ARG A 70 -23.12 3.58 -6.35
N VAL A 71 -22.09 4.38 -6.66
CA VAL A 71 -21.68 4.69 -8.04
C VAL A 71 -20.69 3.63 -8.56
N ILE A 72 -19.53 3.52 -7.91
CA ILE A 72 -18.53 2.49 -8.17
C ILE A 72 -18.34 1.74 -6.85
N PRO A 73 -18.77 0.48 -6.72
CA PRO A 73 -18.64 -0.21 -5.44
C PRO A 73 -17.20 -0.66 -5.19
N LEU A 74 -16.62 -0.22 -4.06
CA LEU A 74 -15.36 -0.71 -3.51
C LEU A 74 -15.64 -1.50 -2.23
N LYS A 75 -14.90 -2.58 -1.97
CA LYS A 75 -15.09 -3.39 -0.75
C LYS A 75 -14.71 -2.63 0.52
N ARG A 76 -13.77 -1.68 0.41
CA ARG A 76 -13.34 -0.81 1.51
C ARG A 76 -14.08 0.53 1.56
N GLY A 77 -14.96 0.77 0.58
CA GLY A 77 -15.78 1.97 0.48
C GLY A 77 -15.01 3.24 0.18
N TYR A 78 -15.69 4.37 0.43
CA TYR A 78 -15.21 5.72 0.17
C TYR A 78 -15.17 6.53 1.45
N VAL A 79 -14.16 7.40 1.55
CA VAL A 79 -14.04 8.39 2.62
C VAL A 79 -13.84 9.77 2.02
N GLY A 80 -14.74 10.68 2.34
CA GLY A 80 -14.67 12.09 2.07
C GLY A 80 -13.76 12.79 3.07
N VAL A 81 -12.90 13.66 2.58
CA VAL A 81 -11.99 14.48 3.40
C VAL A 81 -12.04 15.93 2.95
N VAL A 82 -11.98 16.83 3.93
CA VAL A 82 -11.79 18.27 3.70
C VAL A 82 -10.37 18.60 4.10
N CYS A 83 -9.58 19.04 3.13
CA CYS A 83 -8.19 19.39 3.35
C CYS A 83 -8.04 20.90 3.47
N ARG A 84 -7.07 21.36 4.27
CA ARG A 84 -6.72 22.78 4.34
C ARG A 84 -6.24 23.25 2.97
N GLY A 85 -6.83 24.34 2.46
CA GLY A 85 -6.36 24.99 1.24
C GLY A 85 -4.97 25.62 1.42
N GLN A 86 -4.31 25.98 0.31
CA GLN A 86 -2.95 26.55 0.33
C GLN A 86 -2.83 27.82 1.19
N ARG A 87 -3.87 28.67 1.25
CA ARG A 87 -3.88 29.89 2.08
C ARG A 87 -4.13 29.57 3.56
N GLN A 88 -5.15 28.77 3.85
CA GLN A 88 -5.48 28.33 5.21
C GLN A 88 -4.37 27.52 5.88
N ALA A 89 -3.55 26.79 5.11
CA ALA A 89 -2.44 26.02 5.65
C ALA A 89 -1.37 26.89 6.32
N ALA A 90 -1.24 28.17 5.93
CA ALA A 90 -0.30 29.12 6.53
C ALA A 90 -0.85 29.76 7.81
N GLU A 91 -2.17 29.91 7.92
CA GLU A 91 -2.82 30.68 8.99
C GLU A 91 -3.47 29.80 10.07
N MET A 92 -3.82 28.56 9.74
CA MET A 92 -4.61 27.69 10.61
C MET A 92 -3.82 26.47 11.10
N SER A 93 -3.97 26.14 12.39
CA SER A 93 -3.37 24.94 12.96
C SER A 93 -3.99 23.66 12.38
N ILE A 94 -3.27 22.53 12.45
CA ILE A 94 -3.81 21.23 12.02
C ILE A 94 -5.05 20.86 12.85
N ARG A 95 -5.03 21.17 14.16
CA ARG A 95 -6.14 20.84 15.07
C ARG A 95 -7.40 21.62 14.72
N ASP A 96 -7.27 22.88 14.33
CA ASP A 96 -8.42 23.70 13.97
C ASP A 96 -9.03 23.24 12.64
N GLY A 97 -8.20 22.88 11.66
CA GLY A 97 -8.69 22.30 10.40
C GLY A 97 -9.45 20.98 10.59
N LEU A 98 -9.03 20.12 11.54
CA LEU A 98 -9.77 18.90 11.87
C LEU A 98 -11.13 19.18 12.53
N LYS A 99 -11.23 20.23 13.37
CA LYS A 99 -12.51 20.64 13.96
C LYS A 99 -13.45 21.26 12.92
N GLU A 100 -12.91 22.01 11.97
CA GLU A 100 -13.66 22.58 10.85
C GLU A 100 -14.21 21.46 9.95
N GLU A 101 -13.38 20.47 9.62
CA GLU A 101 -13.81 19.27 8.87
C GLU A 101 -14.94 18.53 9.60
N GLU A 102 -14.79 18.28 10.91
CA GLU A 102 -15.82 17.62 11.71
C GLU A 102 -17.13 18.43 11.73
N SER A 103 -17.02 19.75 11.83
CA SER A 103 -18.17 20.66 11.81
C SER A 103 -18.87 20.66 10.45
N PHE A 104 -18.10 20.68 9.36
CA PHE A 104 -18.61 20.61 7.99
C PHE A 104 -19.45 19.35 7.77
N PHE A 105 -18.90 18.16 8.08
CA PHE A 105 -19.64 16.92 7.86
C PHE A 105 -20.88 16.79 8.76
N ARG A 106 -20.88 17.40 9.95
CA ARG A 106 -22.03 17.38 10.86
C ARG A 106 -23.13 18.38 10.48
N SER A 107 -22.77 19.55 9.96
CA SER A 107 -23.72 20.60 9.58
C SER A 107 -24.33 20.38 8.20
N HIS A 108 -23.60 19.75 7.27
CA HIS A 108 -24.04 19.60 5.89
C HIS A 108 -25.23 18.62 5.76
N PRO A 109 -26.38 19.03 5.18
CA PRO A 109 -27.60 18.21 5.11
C PRO A 109 -27.40 16.83 4.47
N ALA A 110 -26.68 16.76 3.33
CA ALA A 110 -26.41 15.52 2.60
C ALA A 110 -25.44 14.56 3.31
N TYR A 111 -24.48 15.07 4.09
CA TYR A 111 -23.40 14.27 4.68
C TYR A 111 -23.61 13.94 6.17
N ARG A 112 -24.49 14.66 6.88
CA ARG A 112 -24.73 14.46 8.31
C ARG A 112 -25.03 13.01 8.69
N ALA A 113 -25.79 12.29 7.85
CA ALA A 113 -26.13 10.89 8.08
C ALA A 113 -24.92 9.93 8.01
N ILE A 114 -23.86 10.31 7.27
CA ILE A 114 -22.67 9.49 7.06
C ILE A 114 -21.42 10.05 7.76
N ALA A 115 -21.53 11.18 8.45
CA ALA A 115 -20.43 11.94 9.06
C ALA A 115 -19.52 11.09 9.96
N SER A 116 -20.05 10.06 10.63
CA SER A 116 -19.26 9.16 11.49
C SER A 116 -18.22 8.31 10.75
N LYS A 117 -18.38 8.16 9.42
CA LYS A 117 -17.48 7.41 8.52
C LYS A 117 -16.70 8.33 7.57
N GLN A 118 -16.71 9.64 7.81
CA GLN A 118 -16.02 10.63 6.99
C GLN A 118 -14.92 11.33 7.79
N GLY A 119 -14.06 12.05 7.07
CA GLY A 119 -13.01 12.90 7.63
C GLY A 119 -11.65 12.21 7.78
N ILE A 120 -10.62 13.03 7.94
CA ILE A 120 -9.23 12.63 8.12
C ILE A 120 -9.05 11.71 9.36
N PRO A 121 -9.67 11.97 10.53
CA PRO A 121 -9.50 11.09 11.69
C PRO A 121 -10.03 9.67 11.44
N PHE A 122 -11.17 9.55 10.76
CA PHE A 122 -11.74 8.26 10.39
C PHE A 122 -10.85 7.56 9.34
N LEU A 123 -10.41 8.29 8.31
CA LEU A 123 -9.51 7.76 7.29
C LEU A 123 -8.23 7.21 7.91
N ALA A 124 -7.58 7.96 8.81
CA ALA A 124 -6.36 7.52 9.48
C ALA A 124 -6.58 6.23 10.31
N LYS A 125 -7.68 6.17 11.07
CA LYS A 125 -8.05 4.96 11.84
C LYS A 125 -8.28 3.77 10.91
N MET A 126 -9.02 3.97 9.82
CA MET A 126 -9.32 2.92 8.85
C MET A 126 -8.04 2.41 8.18
N LEU A 127 -7.18 3.31 7.68
CA LEU A 127 -5.90 2.94 7.05
C LEU A 127 -4.98 2.19 8.02
N ASN A 128 -4.90 2.61 9.29
CA ASN A 128 -4.13 1.89 10.31
C ASN A 128 -4.67 0.47 10.54
N GLN A 129 -5.99 0.29 10.62
CA GLN A 129 -6.58 -1.04 10.76
C GLN A 129 -6.30 -1.92 9.55
N ILE A 130 -6.42 -1.36 8.35
CA ILE A 130 -6.16 -2.05 7.09
C ILE A 130 -4.69 -2.48 7.02
N LEU A 131 -3.76 -1.56 7.29
CA LEU A 131 -2.32 -1.81 7.26
C LEU A 131 -1.93 -2.89 8.27
N MET A 132 -2.42 -2.78 9.51
CA MET A 132 -2.14 -3.78 10.55
C MET A 132 -2.67 -5.17 10.21
N LYS A 133 -3.88 -5.25 9.63
CA LYS A 133 -4.44 -6.52 9.15
C LYS A 133 -3.59 -7.08 8.02
N HIS A 134 -3.23 -6.24 7.06
CA HIS A 134 -2.45 -6.64 5.90
C HIS A 134 -1.05 -7.15 6.27
N ILE A 135 -0.35 -6.47 7.19
CA ILE A 135 0.94 -6.93 7.71
C ILE A 135 0.80 -8.31 8.34
N ARG A 136 -0.21 -8.54 9.19
CA ARG A 136 -0.42 -9.85 9.83
C ARG A 136 -0.66 -10.97 8.83
N GLU A 137 -1.40 -10.69 7.76
CA GLU A 137 -1.70 -11.66 6.69
C GLU A 137 -0.46 -11.94 5.82
N ALA A 138 0.39 -10.93 5.57
CA ALA A 138 1.59 -11.07 4.75
C ALA A 138 2.79 -11.69 5.49
N LEU A 139 2.86 -11.57 6.82
CA LEU A 139 4.00 -12.03 7.63
C LEU A 139 4.36 -13.53 7.44
N PRO A 140 3.41 -14.48 7.45
CA PRO A 140 3.73 -15.90 7.27
C PRO A 140 4.36 -16.20 5.92
N GLU A 141 3.83 -15.59 4.85
CA GLU A 141 4.33 -15.76 3.49
C GLU A 141 5.72 -15.12 3.34
N LEU A 142 5.92 -13.91 3.87
CA LEU A 142 7.22 -13.24 3.89
C LEU A 142 8.27 -14.09 4.62
N ARG A 143 7.92 -14.67 5.78
CA ARG A 143 8.82 -15.58 6.51
C ARG A 143 9.18 -16.80 5.65
N SER A 144 8.20 -17.44 5.02
CA SER A 144 8.44 -18.59 4.13
C SER A 144 9.35 -18.23 2.96
N ARG A 145 9.12 -17.07 2.34
CA ARG A 145 9.94 -16.55 1.23
C ARG A 145 11.38 -16.29 1.67
N ILE A 146 11.59 -15.68 2.84
CA ILE A 146 12.93 -15.44 3.39
C ILE A 146 13.63 -16.77 3.69
N SER A 147 12.97 -17.72 4.35
CA SER A 147 13.56 -19.04 4.63
C SER A 147 13.96 -19.77 3.35
N ARG A 148 13.14 -19.69 2.29
CA ARG A 148 13.46 -20.29 1.00
C ARG A 148 14.67 -19.61 0.34
N LEU A 149 14.73 -18.28 0.38
CA LEU A 149 15.88 -17.53 -0.16
C LEU A 149 17.16 -17.86 0.62
N LEU A 150 17.09 -17.94 1.94
CA LEU A 150 18.21 -18.33 2.79
C LEU A 150 18.72 -19.73 2.43
N GLN A 151 17.82 -20.73 2.36
CA GLN A 151 18.20 -22.10 1.98
C GLN A 151 18.84 -22.16 0.59
N LYS A 152 18.32 -21.38 -0.37
CA LYS A 152 18.88 -21.30 -1.73
C LYS A 152 20.29 -20.70 -1.70
N THR A 153 20.47 -19.59 -0.99
CA THR A 153 21.77 -18.92 -0.88
C THR A 153 22.78 -19.78 -0.12
N GLU A 154 22.36 -20.52 0.90
CA GLU A 154 23.22 -21.46 1.63
C GLU A 154 23.63 -22.65 0.75
N ALA A 155 22.71 -23.18 -0.06
CA ALA A 155 23.03 -24.22 -1.03
C ALA A 155 24.02 -23.72 -2.08
N GLU A 156 23.82 -22.51 -2.61
CA GLU A 156 24.78 -21.86 -3.51
C GLU A 156 26.13 -21.63 -2.83
N LEU A 157 26.14 -21.16 -1.58
CA LEU A 157 27.37 -20.95 -0.80
C LEU A 157 28.16 -22.25 -0.63
N ALA A 158 27.49 -23.37 -0.37
CA ALA A 158 28.12 -24.67 -0.24
C ALA A 158 28.80 -25.14 -1.55
N THR A 159 28.37 -24.65 -2.71
CA THR A 159 29.04 -24.96 -3.99
C THR A 159 30.36 -24.21 -4.18
N TYR A 160 30.53 -23.06 -3.54
CA TYR A 160 31.74 -22.24 -3.69
C TYR A 160 32.95 -22.73 -2.90
N GLY A 161 32.79 -23.76 -2.06
CA GLY A 161 33.88 -24.38 -1.29
C GLY A 161 33.86 -23.99 0.19
N ASP A 162 34.82 -24.53 0.95
CA ASP A 162 34.86 -24.38 2.41
C ASP A 162 35.78 -23.22 2.80
N PRO A 163 35.26 -22.13 3.43
CA PRO A 163 36.10 -21.00 3.83
C PRO A 163 37.17 -21.36 4.87
N LEU A 164 37.01 -22.47 5.61
CA LEU A 164 38.01 -22.96 6.56
C LEU A 164 39.28 -23.50 5.86
N LEU A 165 39.16 -23.89 4.60
CA LEU A 165 40.28 -24.31 3.77
C LEU A 165 41.15 -23.11 3.34
N GLU A 166 40.58 -21.90 3.20
CA GLU A 166 41.33 -20.72 2.74
C GLU A 166 41.96 -19.90 3.89
N ALA A 167 41.32 -19.82 5.06
CA ALA A 167 41.73 -18.87 6.10
C ALA A 167 42.87 -19.34 7.04
N LYS A 168 43.12 -20.66 7.16
CA LYS A 168 44.12 -21.22 8.10
C LYS A 168 44.88 -22.47 7.62
N ALA A 169 44.61 -22.98 6.42
CA ALA A 169 45.22 -24.23 5.99
C ALA A 169 46.57 -24.01 5.29
N ASN A 170 47.58 -24.76 5.73
CA ASN A 170 48.85 -24.89 5.03
C ASN A 170 48.59 -25.45 3.61
N PRO A 171 49.10 -24.86 2.51
CA PRO A 171 48.80 -25.27 1.13
C PRO A 171 48.94 -26.77 0.85
N GLY A 172 49.87 -27.45 1.54
CA GLY A 172 50.04 -28.90 1.44
C GLY A 172 48.85 -29.72 2.00
N ALA A 173 48.22 -29.26 3.08
CA ALA A 173 47.05 -29.91 3.68
C ALA A 173 45.81 -29.77 2.76
N LEU A 174 45.68 -28.64 2.06
CA LEU A 174 44.66 -28.42 1.05
C LEU A 174 44.79 -29.39 -0.12
N LEU A 175 46.00 -29.50 -0.68
CA LEU A 175 46.28 -30.41 -1.78
C LEU A 175 46.01 -31.86 -1.39
N LEU A 176 46.46 -32.29 -0.21
CA LEU A 176 46.20 -33.66 0.27
C LEU A 176 44.70 -33.94 0.44
N HIS A 177 43.93 -32.96 0.92
CA HIS A 177 42.47 -33.05 1.02
C HIS A 177 41.82 -33.19 -0.38
N PHE A 178 42.23 -32.38 -1.36
CA PHE A 178 41.72 -32.49 -2.74
C PHE A 178 42.08 -33.84 -3.39
N PHE A 179 43.33 -34.29 -3.26
CA PHE A 179 43.76 -35.60 -3.79
C PHE A 179 43.01 -36.76 -3.13
N SER A 180 42.82 -36.73 -1.81
CA SER A 180 42.07 -37.76 -1.08
C SER A 180 40.60 -37.79 -1.47
N ARG A 181 39.98 -36.62 -1.68
CA ARG A 181 38.61 -36.51 -2.18
C ARG A 181 38.46 -37.03 -3.61
N PHE A 182 39.41 -36.70 -4.49
CA PHE A 182 39.44 -37.21 -5.86
C PHE A 182 39.58 -38.74 -5.90
N ALA A 183 40.53 -39.29 -5.13
CA ALA A 183 40.75 -40.73 -5.05
C ALA A 183 39.51 -41.50 -4.54
N ARG A 184 38.76 -40.95 -3.58
CA ARG A 184 37.50 -41.55 -3.09
C ARG A 184 36.36 -41.53 -4.11
N ASN A 185 36.32 -40.52 -4.99
CA ASN A 185 35.26 -40.38 -6.00
C ASN A 185 35.55 -41.17 -7.29
N PHE A 186 36.75 -41.75 -7.43
CA PHE A 186 37.22 -42.47 -8.63
C PHE A 186 37.29 -44.00 -8.47
N GLN A 187 36.80 -44.55 -7.33
CA GLN A 187 36.50 -45.98 -7.18
C GLN A 187 35.06 -46.28 -7.58
#